data_AF-A0AB35IRF3-F1
#
_entry.id   AF-A0AB35IRF3-F1
#
_cell.length_a   1.000
_cell.length_b   1.000
_cell.length_c   1.000
_cell.angle_alpha   90.00
_cell.angle_beta   90.00
_cell.angle_gamma   90.00
#
_symmetry.space_group_name_H-M   'P 1'
#
loop_
_entity.id
_entity.type
_entity.pdbx_description
1 polymer ?
#
loop_
_entity_poly.entity_id
_entity_poly.type
_entity_poly.pdbx_seq_one_letter_code
_entity_poly.pdbx_strand_id
1 'polypeptide(L)'
;MLDKNKITVLSTAIICIFFFTACTQTANYNKTDDTSSLLPVGSVVKVNDLGNMLIISIGEIDSNNQLYDYKGCSYPEGCTGNTYLFNRDDIISIKHKGYNSKEEVNYIKNIEKKMEELK
;
A
#
# COMPACT_ATOMS: atom_id res chain seq x y z
N MET A 1 7.82 18.17 -47.90
CA MET A 1 6.39 18.15 -47.50
C MET A 1 6.13 16.80 -46.87
N LEU A 2 6.01 16.71 -45.53
CA LEU A 2 5.81 15.44 -44.84
C LEU A 2 4.42 14.87 -45.17
N ASP A 3 4.37 13.57 -45.44
CA ASP A 3 3.14 12.83 -45.77
C ASP A 3 2.18 12.86 -44.57
N LYS A 4 0.94 13.32 -44.79
CA LYS A 4 -0.12 13.40 -43.78
C LYS A 4 -0.40 12.04 -43.14
N ASN A 5 -0.22 10.93 -43.88
CA ASN A 5 -0.39 9.58 -43.35
C ASN A 5 0.73 9.20 -42.37
N LYS A 6 1.96 9.67 -42.59
CA LYS A 6 3.07 9.46 -41.64
C LYS A 6 2.87 10.25 -40.35
N ILE A 7 2.28 11.45 -40.43
CA ILE A 7 1.95 12.28 -39.26
C ILE A 7 0.82 11.63 -38.44
N THR A 8 -0.21 11.09 -39.10
CA THR A 8 -1.31 10.40 -38.42
C THR A 8 -0.85 9.11 -37.75
N VAL A 9 -0.02 8.29 -38.42
CA VAL A 9 0.56 7.06 -37.85
C VAL A 9 1.49 7.35 -36.69
N LEU A 10 2.27 8.44 -36.76
CA LEU A 10 3.15 8.86 -35.67
C LEU A 10 2.34 9.37 -34.46
N SER A 11 1.26 10.10 -34.70
CA SER A 11 0.35 10.58 -33.64
C SER A 11 -0.37 9.43 -32.91
N THR A 12 -0.89 8.45 -33.66
CA THR A 12 -1.56 7.28 -33.04
C THR A 12 -0.58 6.39 -32.28
N ALA A 13 0.65 6.22 -32.78
CA ALA A 13 1.69 5.48 -32.07
C ALA A 13 2.09 6.15 -30.73
N ILE A 14 2.18 7.48 -30.69
CA ILE A 14 2.49 8.24 -29.46
C ILE A 14 1.37 8.11 -28.43
N ILE A 15 0.11 8.16 -28.85
CA ILE A 15 -1.05 8.00 -27.95
C ILE A 15 -1.09 6.58 -27.35
N CYS A 16 -0.75 5.54 -28.12
CA CYS A 16 -0.70 4.17 -27.60
C CYS A 16 0.42 3.96 -26.55
N ILE A 17 1.54 4.66 -26.65
CA ILE A 17 2.65 4.57 -25.69
C ILE A 17 2.25 5.13 -24.30
N PHE A 18 1.37 6.13 -24.25
CA PHE A 18 0.85 6.68 -22.98
C PHE A 18 -0.15 5.75 -22.28
N PHE A 19 -0.86 4.86 -23.01
CA PHE A 19 -1.80 3.92 -22.40
C PHE A 19 -1.13 2.63 -21.87
N PHE A 20 0.02 2.22 -22.42
CA PHE A 20 0.68 0.97 -21.98
C PHE A 20 1.45 1.09 -20.67
N THR A 21 1.90 2.28 -20.27
CA THR A 21 2.70 2.46 -19.04
C THR A 21 1.85 2.50 -17.76
N ALA A 22 0.52 2.60 -17.86
CA ALA A 22 -0.38 2.48 -16.72
C ALA A 22 -0.55 1.03 -16.21
N CYS A 23 -0.16 0.03 -17.01
CA CYS A 23 -0.25 -1.38 -16.66
C CYS A 23 1.01 -1.91 -15.95
N THR A 24 2.11 -1.16 -15.94
CA THR A 24 3.39 -1.57 -15.33
C THR A 24 3.65 -0.85 -14.01
N GLN A 25 2.71 -0.86 -13.08
CA GLN A 25 3.00 -0.56 -11.66
C GLN A 25 2.93 -1.85 -10.82
N THR A 26 3.81 -2.80 -11.12
CA THR A 26 4.10 -3.91 -10.20
C THR A 26 5.52 -4.41 -10.44
N ALA A 27 6.50 -3.72 -9.86
CA ALA A 27 7.71 -4.33 -9.29
C ALA A 27 8.56 -3.23 -8.62
N ASN A 28 8.56 -3.23 -7.28
CA ASN A 28 9.39 -2.43 -6.37
C ASN A 28 8.87 -1.03 -6.00
N TYR A 29 7.88 -1.01 -5.10
CA TYR A 29 7.62 0.18 -4.29
C TYR A 29 8.73 0.28 -3.23
N ASN A 30 9.66 1.23 -3.41
CA ASN A 30 10.71 1.50 -2.44
C ASN A 30 10.12 2.23 -1.24
N LYS A 31 10.59 1.89 -0.02
CA LYS A 31 10.19 2.50 1.27
C LYS A 31 10.35 4.03 1.35
N THR A 32 10.92 4.67 0.32
CA THR A 32 11.12 6.12 0.23
C THR A 32 9.83 6.92 0.03
N ASP A 33 8.68 6.27 -0.11
CA ASP A 33 7.38 6.93 0.03
C ASP A 33 7.11 7.08 1.53
N ASP A 34 7.10 8.33 2.00
CA ASP A 34 7.11 8.73 3.40
C ASP A 34 6.16 7.88 4.26
N THR A 35 6.69 6.96 5.07
CA THR A 35 5.92 6.12 6.00
C THR A 35 5.40 6.92 7.20
N SER A 36 5.33 8.25 7.09
CA SER A 36 4.78 9.14 8.09
C SER A 36 3.29 8.88 8.33
N SER A 37 2.57 8.37 7.32
CA SER A 37 1.15 8.00 7.43
C SER A 37 0.89 6.48 7.41
N LEU A 38 -0.20 6.05 8.05
CA LEU A 38 -0.67 4.66 8.00
C LEU A 38 -0.99 4.22 6.57
N LEU A 39 -0.73 2.94 6.28
CA LEU A 39 -1.06 2.31 5.01
C LEU A 39 -2.51 1.79 5.01
N PRO A 40 -3.18 1.82 3.84
CA PRO A 40 -4.51 1.22 3.68
C PRO A 40 -4.58 -0.26 4.04
N VAL A 41 -5.73 -0.72 4.52
CA VAL A 41 -6.03 -2.15 4.60
C VAL A 41 -5.94 -2.80 3.21
N GLY A 42 -5.53 -4.06 3.18
CA GLY A 42 -5.24 -4.77 1.93
C GLY A 42 -3.85 -4.47 1.34
N SER A 43 -3.06 -3.58 1.96
CA SER A 43 -1.65 -3.42 1.59
C SER A 43 -0.87 -4.70 1.88
N VAL A 44 0.04 -5.06 0.97
CA VAL A 44 1.01 -6.16 1.18
C VAL A 44 2.37 -5.55 1.45
N VAL A 45 2.97 -5.90 2.59
CA VAL A 45 4.24 -5.34 3.05
C VAL A 45 5.21 -6.44 3.44
N LYS A 46 6.51 -6.22 3.29
CA LYS A 46 7.55 -7.05 3.90
C LYS A 46 7.82 -6.47 5.28
N VAL A 47 7.55 -7.24 6.33
CA VAL A 47 7.82 -6.92 7.73
C VAL A 47 8.99 -7.79 8.19
N ASN A 48 9.89 -7.23 9.01
CA ASN A 48 11.17 -7.82 9.45
C ASN A 48 11.21 -9.37 9.58
N ASP A 49 11.08 -9.92 10.78
CA ASP A 49 11.18 -11.36 11.04
C ASP A 49 9.90 -12.13 10.70
N LEU A 50 8.88 -11.43 10.18
CA LEU A 50 7.55 -11.97 9.90
C LEU A 50 7.37 -12.38 8.43
N GLY A 51 8.09 -11.76 7.50
CA GLY A 51 7.93 -12.05 6.08
C GLY A 51 6.92 -11.13 5.39
N ASN A 52 6.24 -11.62 4.35
CA ASN A 52 5.24 -10.83 3.63
C ASN A 52 3.91 -10.91 4.38
N MET A 53 3.36 -9.75 4.73
CA MET A 53 2.11 -9.61 5.49
C MET A 53 1.09 -8.82 4.67
N LEU A 54 -0.15 -9.29 4.67
CA LEU A 54 -1.33 -8.55 4.26
C LEU A 54 -1.88 -7.78 5.48
N ILE A 55 -1.97 -6.45 5.39
CA ILE A 55 -2.59 -5.64 6.44
C ILE A 55 -4.10 -5.87 6.41
N ILE A 56 -4.67 -6.27 7.54
CA ILE A 56 -6.11 -6.56 7.67
C ILE A 56 -6.84 -5.59 8.60
N SER A 57 -6.12 -4.90 9.50
CA SER A 57 -6.67 -3.79 10.29
C SER A 57 -5.58 -2.83 10.76
N ILE A 58 -6.02 -1.66 11.23
CA ILE A 58 -5.19 -0.49 11.56
C ILE A 58 -5.57 0.01 12.97
N GLY A 59 -4.57 0.38 13.78
CA GLY A 59 -4.76 0.97 15.11
C GLY A 59 -5.30 -0.03 16.14
N GLU A 60 -4.59 -1.14 16.34
CA GLU A 60 -5.03 -2.28 17.15
C GLU A 60 -4.43 -2.23 18.56
N ILE A 61 -5.23 -2.59 19.57
CA ILE A 61 -4.81 -2.65 20.97
C ILE A 61 -4.82 -4.12 21.41
N ASP A 62 -3.70 -4.59 21.94
CA ASP A 62 -3.58 -5.96 22.44
C ASP A 62 -4.18 -6.14 23.85
N SER A 63 -4.14 -7.36 24.38
CA SER A 63 -4.64 -7.67 25.73
C SER A 63 -3.86 -6.97 26.84
N ASN A 64 -2.65 -6.48 26.56
CA ASN A 64 -1.81 -5.76 27.51
C ASN A 64 -1.95 -4.24 27.36
N ASN A 65 -2.98 -3.79 26.61
CA ASN A 65 -3.24 -2.39 26.32
C ASN A 65 -2.10 -1.68 25.53
N GLN A 66 -1.32 -2.46 24.78
CA GLN A 66 -0.30 -1.94 23.87
C GLN A 66 -0.93 -1.63 22.52
N LEU A 67 -0.73 -0.40 22.05
CA LEU A 67 -1.17 0.06 20.73
C LEU A 67 -0.15 -0.34 19.65
N TYR A 68 -0.66 -0.87 18.54
CA TYR A 68 0.08 -1.20 17.33
C TYR A 68 -0.53 -0.50 16.12
N ASP A 69 0.31 -0.13 15.15
CA ASP A 69 -0.19 0.45 13.89
C ASP A 69 -1.05 -0.53 13.10
N TYR A 70 -0.67 -1.82 13.06
CA TYR A 70 -1.32 -2.79 12.20
C TYR A 70 -1.53 -4.16 12.85
N LYS A 71 -2.55 -4.84 12.34
CA LYS A 71 -2.65 -6.30 12.39
C LYS A 71 -2.63 -6.83 10.96
N GLY A 72 -1.90 -7.92 10.74
CA GLY A 72 -1.79 -8.57 9.45
C GLY A 72 -1.81 -10.09 9.53
N CYS A 73 -1.90 -10.72 8.37
CA CYS A 73 -1.77 -12.17 8.19
C CYS A 73 -0.75 -12.47 7.09
N SER A 74 -0.26 -13.71 7.05
CA SER A 74 0.71 -14.14 6.04
C SER A 74 0.14 -13.97 4.62
N TYR A 75 0.94 -13.40 3.73
CA TYR A 75 0.63 -13.34 2.30
C TYR A 75 1.51 -14.35 1.53
N PRO A 76 0.94 -15.17 0.62
CA PRO A 76 -0.42 -15.11 0.07
C PRO A 76 -1.48 -15.97 0.78
N GLU A 77 -1.13 -16.68 1.85
CA GLU A 77 -1.98 -17.68 2.52
C GLU A 77 -3.25 -17.09 3.15
N GLY A 78 -3.25 -15.79 3.44
CA GLY A 78 -4.35 -15.06 4.07
C GLY A 78 -4.54 -15.43 5.55
N CYS A 79 -5.72 -15.12 6.10
CA CYS A 79 -6.07 -15.34 7.51
C CYS A 79 -6.39 -16.82 7.84
N THR A 80 -5.71 -17.76 7.20
CA THR A 80 -5.88 -19.20 7.46
C THR A 80 -5.11 -19.66 8.70
N GLY A 81 -4.09 -18.90 9.11
CA GLY A 81 -3.29 -19.14 10.31
C GLY A 81 -3.33 -17.99 11.32
N ASN A 82 -2.19 -17.73 11.97
CA ASN A 82 -2.08 -16.66 12.96
C ASN A 82 -2.15 -15.27 12.32
N THR A 83 -2.65 -14.32 13.09
CA THR A 83 -2.48 -12.89 12.81
C THR A 83 -1.35 -12.31 13.65
N TYR A 84 -0.68 -11.30 13.14
CA TYR A 84 0.47 -10.66 13.77
C TYR A 84 0.21 -9.17 13.94
N LEU A 85 0.61 -8.63 15.10
CA LEU A 85 0.62 -7.20 15.37
C LEU A 85 2.02 -6.66 15.07
N PHE A 86 2.11 -5.50 14.42
CA PHE A 86 3.38 -4.85 14.09
C PHE A 86 3.21 -3.34 13.85
N ASN A 87 4.30 -2.60 13.90
CA ASN A 87 4.31 -1.16 13.68
C ASN A 87 4.83 -0.79 12.28
N ARG A 88 4.56 0.43 11.82
CA ARG A 88 5.05 0.93 10.52
C ARG A 88 6.57 0.96 10.44
N ASP A 89 7.24 1.12 11.58
CA ASP A 89 8.70 1.10 11.69
C ASP A 89 9.29 -0.29 11.37
N ASP A 90 8.52 -1.36 11.59
CA ASP A 90 8.92 -2.74 11.30
C ASP A 90 8.82 -3.10 9.81
N ILE A 91 8.20 -2.21 8.99
CA ILE A 91 8.01 -2.44 7.56
C ILE A 91 9.32 -2.16 6.81
N ILE A 92 9.87 -3.18 6.14
CA ILE A 92 11.07 -3.07 5.29
C ILE A 92 10.73 -2.47 3.93
N SER A 93 9.63 -2.93 3.31
CA SER A 93 9.23 -2.47 1.97
C SER A 93 7.74 -2.70 1.74
N ILE A 94 7.12 -1.83 0.96
CA ILE A 94 5.75 -2.00 0.49
C ILE A 94 5.79 -2.83 -0.79
N LYS A 95 5.03 -3.92 -0.86
CA LYS A 95 4.90 -4.75 -2.07
C LYS A 95 3.69 -4.35 -2.89
N HIS A 96 2.62 -3.95 -2.20
CA HIS A 96 1.39 -3.45 -2.79
C HIS A 96 0.73 -2.47 -1.82
N LYS A 97 0.28 -1.33 -2.31
CA LYS A 97 -0.54 -0.40 -1.54
C LYS A 97 -2.01 -0.80 -1.71
N GLY A 98 -2.70 -0.98 -0.59
CA GLY A 98 -4.11 -1.36 -0.56
C GLY A 98 -5.02 -0.31 -1.19
N TYR A 99 -6.31 -0.63 -1.25
CA TYR A 99 -7.27 0.22 -1.96
C TYR A 99 -7.44 1.57 -1.25
N ASN A 100 -7.00 2.64 -1.91
CA ASN A 100 -6.99 3.98 -1.33
C ASN A 100 -8.25 4.78 -1.74
N SER A 101 -9.38 4.43 -1.13
CA SER A 101 -10.65 5.14 -1.35
C SER A 101 -10.73 6.42 -0.51
N LYS A 102 -11.68 7.30 -0.83
CA LYS A 102 -11.97 8.49 0.01
C LYS A 102 -12.37 8.09 1.43
N GLU A 103 -13.10 6.98 1.57
CA GLU A 103 -13.49 6.43 2.87
C GLU A 103 -12.26 5.98 3.66
N GLU A 104 -11.34 5.26 3.01
CA GLU A 104 -10.09 4.79 3.62
C GLU A 104 -9.20 5.95 4.08
N VAL A 105 -9.03 6.97 3.24
CA VAL A 105 -8.26 8.18 3.59
C VAL A 105 -8.85 8.89 4.81
N ASN A 106 -10.18 9.04 4.86
CA ASN A 106 -10.85 9.65 6.01
C ASN A 106 -10.74 8.78 7.26
N TYR A 107 -10.84 7.46 7.10
CA TYR A 107 -10.70 6.50 8.19
C TYR A 107 -9.29 6.57 8.80
N ILE A 108 -8.24 6.46 7.99
CA ILE A 108 -6.84 6.57 8.43
C ILE A 108 -6.60 7.88 9.18
N LYS A 109 -7.05 9.01 8.64
CA LYS A 109 -6.90 10.32 9.30
C LYS A 109 -7.55 10.36 10.68
N ASN A 110 -8.73 9.75 10.83
CA ASN A 110 -9.42 9.69 12.12
C ASN A 110 -8.71 8.75 13.10
N ILE A 111 -8.15 7.64 12.62
CA ILE A 111 -7.39 6.70 13.44
C ILE A 111 -6.08 7.31 13.91
N GLU A 112 -5.30 7.95 13.04
CA GLU A 112 -4.04 8.61 13.46
C GLU A 112 -4.28 9.64 14.55
N LYS A 113 -5.31 10.48 14.41
CA LYS A 113 -5.69 11.43 15.46
C LYS A 113 -5.98 10.75 16.80
N LYS A 114 -6.77 9.66 16.78
CA LYS A 114 -7.08 8.90 18.01
C LYS A 114 -5.84 8.24 18.61
N MET A 115 -4.93 7.75 17.77
CA MET A 115 -3.69 7.13 18.23
C MET A 115 -2.75 8.15 18.89
N GLU A 116 -2.72 9.40 18.40
CA GLU A 116 -1.99 10.50 19.04
C GLU A 116 -2.55 10.86 20.42
N GLU A 117 -3.88 10.82 20.59
CA GLU A 117 -4.55 11.09 21.87
C GLU A 117 -4.30 9.99 22.93
N LEU A 118 -3.86 8.80 22.51
CA LEU A 118 -3.59 7.64 23.37
C LEU A 118 -2.11 7.47 23.75
N LYS A 119 -1.21 8.26 23.15
CA LYS A 119 0.22 8.31 23.49
C LYS A 119 0.47 9.18 24.70
#